data_AF-A0A956YQ96-F1
#
_entry.id   AF-A0A956YQ96-F1
#
_cell.length_a   1.000
_cell.length_b   1.000
_cell.length_c   1.000
_cell.angle_alpha   90.00
_cell.angle_beta   90.00
_cell.angle_gamma   90.00
#
_symmetry.space_group_name_H-M   'P 1'
#
loop_
_entity.id
_entity.type
_entity.pdbx_description
1 polymer ?
#
loop_
_entity_poly.entity_id
_entity_poly.type
_entity_poly.pdbx_seq_one_letter_code
_entity_poly.pdbx_strand_id
1 'polypeptide(L)'
;MTEGNPCGVNELLDTFGLLAAAMLDDPLLALANAVAWLDPLWETSDDDVYDEGDGIGLALCITRSAFPDIYAGAVERIRSGASEKELDTFICGAISQRGIPLDNLEFLGYGIPLNACGIELSDPDLYAARPDLLPLVELFGIRPEPGHYSVEVPECAYTAGRVIADSLVKQADERLQQVGWALAWLFSCSGNTLIDFDDESLAEIPPLTWDENDLAFAIELIEEADGIIGDVNAGLTLLEENPILFAALEANVQRTYKALAKMKGKQDEPRIRLEWAVALTGSNGAAVPDSELLLVRRDAA
;
A
#
# COMPACT_ATOMS: atom_id res chain seq x y z
N MET A 1 52.09 -6.95 70.05
CA MET A 1 50.66 -7.30 69.93
C MET A 1 50.11 -6.46 68.79
N THR A 2 50.16 -6.99 67.59
CA THR A 2 49.51 -6.42 66.40
C THR A 2 48.24 -7.23 66.22
N GLU A 3 47.13 -6.71 66.74
CA GLU A 3 45.81 -7.26 66.46
C GLU A 3 45.53 -7.06 64.98
N GLY A 4 45.41 -8.20 64.29
CA GLY A 4 45.05 -8.25 62.89
C GLY A 4 43.64 -7.73 62.71
N ASN A 5 43.51 -6.77 61.81
CA ASN A 5 42.24 -6.33 61.26
C ASN A 5 41.56 -7.57 60.61
N PRO A 6 40.43 -8.09 61.12
CA PRO A 6 39.77 -9.17 60.45
C PRO A 6 39.23 -8.63 59.13
N CYS A 7 39.60 -9.33 58.06
CA CYS A 7 39.10 -9.16 56.71
C CYS A 7 37.59 -8.91 56.77
N GLY A 8 37.16 -7.68 56.47
CA GLY A 8 35.76 -7.36 56.25
C GLY A 8 35.32 -8.06 54.98
N VAL A 9 34.95 -9.34 55.11
CA VAL A 9 34.16 -10.02 54.10
C VAL A 9 32.88 -9.21 54.00
N ASN A 10 32.68 -8.61 52.83
CA ASN A 10 31.58 -7.68 52.62
C ASN A 10 30.29 -8.52 52.62
N GLU A 11 29.61 -8.60 53.76
CA GLU A 11 28.38 -9.41 53.95
C GLU A 11 27.33 -9.11 52.87
N LEU A 12 27.35 -7.90 52.29
CA LEU A 12 26.56 -7.49 51.12
C LEU A 12 26.94 -8.23 49.83
N LEU A 13 28.24 -8.46 49.58
CA LEU A 13 28.71 -9.25 48.43
C LEU A 13 28.39 -10.74 48.62
N ASP A 14 28.49 -11.26 49.84
CA ASP A 14 28.15 -12.66 50.13
C ASP A 14 26.65 -12.92 50.01
N THR A 15 25.81 -12.01 50.51
CA THR A 15 24.35 -12.08 50.32
C THR A 15 23.96 -11.93 48.85
N PHE A 16 24.62 -11.05 48.08
CA PHE A 16 24.44 -10.97 46.63
C PHE A 16 24.82 -12.28 45.94
N GLY A 17 25.95 -12.89 46.30
CA GLY A 17 26.39 -14.18 45.75
C GLY A 17 25.42 -15.33 46.04
N LEU A 18 24.87 -15.38 47.27
CA LEU A 18 23.85 -16.35 47.67
C LEU A 18 22.54 -16.18 46.89
N LEU A 19 22.07 -14.94 46.71
CA LEU A 19 20.89 -14.63 45.92
C LEU A 19 21.09 -15.00 44.44
N ALA A 20 22.23 -14.61 43.85
CA ALA A 20 22.55 -14.94 42.47
C ALA A 20 22.62 -16.46 42.23
N ALA A 21 23.22 -17.22 43.15
CA ALA A 21 23.27 -18.68 43.07
C ALA A 21 21.86 -19.30 43.18
N ALA A 22 21.05 -18.86 44.14
CA ALA A 22 19.69 -19.35 44.31
C ALA A 22 18.78 -19.01 43.11
N MET A 23 19.00 -17.85 42.47
CA MET A 23 18.28 -17.45 41.26
C MET A 23 18.69 -18.25 40.02
N LEU A 24 19.94 -18.75 39.97
CA LEU A 24 20.44 -19.60 38.88
C LEU A 24 20.08 -21.09 39.07
N ASP A 25 19.88 -21.53 40.30
CA ASP A 25 19.46 -22.91 40.63
C ASP A 25 17.99 -23.19 40.29
N ASP A 26 17.13 -22.16 40.25
CA ASP A 26 15.77 -22.28 39.74
C ASP A 26 15.71 -21.96 38.24
N PRO A 27 15.37 -22.94 37.37
CA PRO A 27 15.39 -22.75 35.93
C PRO A 27 14.40 -21.70 35.42
N LEU A 28 13.28 -21.47 36.12
CA LEU A 28 12.31 -20.43 35.74
C LEU A 28 12.82 -19.04 36.11
N LEU A 29 13.45 -18.88 37.28
CA LEU A 29 14.10 -17.63 37.67
C LEU A 29 15.33 -17.33 36.80
N ALA A 30 16.12 -18.35 36.46
CA ALA A 30 17.25 -18.20 35.55
C ALA A 30 16.79 -17.76 34.15
N LEU A 31 15.69 -18.33 33.64
CA LEU A 31 15.09 -17.90 32.37
C LEU A 31 14.52 -16.49 32.46
N ALA A 32 13.79 -16.15 33.52
CA ALA A 32 13.24 -14.80 33.72
C ALA A 32 14.35 -13.74 33.79
N ASN A 33 15.46 -14.02 34.49
CA ASN A 33 16.63 -13.14 34.52
C ASN A 33 17.31 -13.02 33.15
N ALA A 34 17.40 -14.12 32.40
CA ALA A 34 17.94 -14.08 31.06
C ALA A 34 17.07 -13.23 30.13
N VAL A 35 15.74 -13.37 30.20
CA VAL A 35 14.81 -12.54 29.43
C VAL A 35 14.96 -11.06 29.81
N ALA A 36 14.92 -10.73 31.10
CA ALA A 36 15.07 -9.35 31.57
C ALA A 36 16.44 -8.76 31.20
N TRP A 37 17.51 -9.56 31.19
CA TRP A 37 18.84 -9.09 30.81
C TRP A 37 19.03 -8.93 29.30
N LEU A 38 18.30 -9.73 28.49
CA LEU A 38 18.45 -9.76 27.04
C LEU A 38 17.50 -8.82 26.29
N ASP A 39 16.34 -8.52 26.88
CA ASP A 39 15.33 -7.66 26.30
C ASP A 39 15.68 -6.18 26.57
N PRO A 40 16.03 -5.39 25.55
CA PRO A 40 16.30 -3.95 25.73
C PRO A 40 15.07 -3.15 26.19
N LEU A 41 13.86 -3.72 26.11
CA LEU A 41 12.59 -3.10 26.48
C LEU A 41 12.05 -3.61 27.82
N TRP A 42 12.85 -4.31 28.63
CA TRP A 42 12.35 -4.96 29.86
C TRP A 42 11.84 -3.99 30.94
N GLU A 43 12.38 -2.76 30.99
CA GLU A 43 11.94 -1.68 31.88
C GLU A 43 10.89 -0.77 31.23
N THR A 44 10.72 -0.85 29.92
CA THR A 44 9.83 0.04 29.17
C THR A 44 8.40 -0.46 29.32
N SER A 45 7.53 0.36 29.91
CA SER A 45 6.10 0.08 29.89
C SER A 45 5.51 0.46 28.54
N ASP A 46 4.41 -0.18 28.12
CA ASP A 46 3.71 0.14 26.86
C ASP A 46 3.29 1.63 26.78
N ASP A 47 3.18 2.31 27.93
CA ASP A 47 2.80 3.73 28.05
C ASP A 47 3.99 4.71 27.88
N ASP A 48 5.25 4.24 27.95
CA ASP A 48 6.46 5.08 27.88
C ASP A 48 7.07 5.16 26.46
N VAL A 49 6.40 4.58 25.45
CA VAL A 49 6.96 4.28 24.12
C VAL A 49 6.99 5.48 23.16
N TYR A 50 6.48 6.65 23.58
CA TYR A 50 6.28 7.80 22.70
C TYR A 50 7.14 9.03 23.08
N ASP A 51 8.45 8.84 23.21
CA ASP A 51 9.37 9.99 23.13
C ASP A 51 9.58 10.34 21.65
N GLU A 52 9.03 11.48 21.23
CA GLU A 52 9.13 12.05 19.90
C GLU A 52 10.61 12.17 19.49
N GLY A 53 11.09 11.25 18.64
CA GLY A 53 12.49 11.18 18.17
C GLY A 53 13.22 9.86 18.42
N ASP A 54 12.67 8.92 19.21
CA ASP A 54 13.25 7.57 19.36
C ASP A 54 12.64 6.56 18.38
N GLY A 55 13.03 6.68 17.10
CA GLY A 55 12.57 5.76 16.05
C GLY A 55 12.98 4.30 16.30
N ILE A 56 14.11 4.06 17.00
CA ILE A 56 14.59 2.70 17.29
C ILE A 56 13.78 2.06 18.40
N GLY A 57 13.53 2.76 19.51
CA GLY A 57 12.71 2.26 20.61
C GLY A 57 11.31 1.87 20.15
N LEU A 58 10.67 2.75 19.37
CA LEU A 58 9.37 2.47 18.77
C LEU A 58 9.40 1.26 17.83
N ALA A 59 10.41 1.18 16.96
CA ALA A 59 10.58 0.05 16.06
C ALA A 59 10.77 -1.28 16.80
N LEU A 60 11.49 -1.29 17.92
CA LEU A 60 11.64 -2.46 18.76
C LEU A 60 10.30 -2.87 19.40
N CYS A 61 9.48 -1.92 19.87
CA CYS A 61 8.16 -2.23 20.41
C CYS A 61 7.24 -2.88 19.35
N ILE A 62 7.18 -2.29 18.16
CA ILE A 62 6.39 -2.80 17.04
C ILE A 62 6.89 -4.18 16.61
N THR A 63 8.19 -4.33 16.38
CA THR A 63 8.75 -5.61 15.93
C THR A 63 8.62 -6.69 17.01
N ARG A 64 8.64 -6.35 18.30
CA ARG A 64 8.46 -7.33 19.38
C ARG A 64 7.13 -8.08 19.28
N SER A 65 6.05 -7.38 18.90
CA SER A 65 4.71 -7.96 18.74
C SER A 65 4.48 -8.46 17.31
N ALA A 66 4.71 -7.60 16.32
CA ALA A 66 4.34 -7.85 14.92
C ALA A 66 5.36 -8.72 14.17
N PHE A 67 6.65 -8.64 14.52
CA PHE A 67 7.74 -9.34 13.82
C PHE A 67 8.81 -9.90 14.79
N PRO A 68 8.47 -10.90 15.63
CA PRO A 68 9.35 -11.33 16.71
C PRO A 68 10.76 -11.77 16.26
N ASP A 69 10.89 -12.28 15.04
CA ASP A 69 12.16 -12.64 14.43
C ASP A 69 13.01 -11.42 14.05
N ILE A 70 12.39 -10.35 13.54
CA ILE A 70 13.07 -9.09 13.23
C ILE A 70 13.54 -8.44 14.54
N TYR A 71 12.69 -8.43 15.56
CA TYR A 71 13.04 -7.94 16.89
C TYR A 71 14.25 -8.69 17.46
N ALA A 72 14.24 -10.03 17.45
CA ALA A 72 15.38 -10.83 17.92
C ALA A 72 16.67 -10.49 17.16
N GLY A 73 16.58 -10.33 15.83
CA GLY A 73 17.70 -9.93 14.99
C GLY A 73 18.21 -8.50 15.28
N ALA A 74 17.34 -7.59 15.69
CA ALA A 74 17.71 -6.24 16.11
C ALA A 74 18.43 -6.25 17.47
N VAL A 75 17.93 -7.02 18.43
CA VAL A 75 18.58 -7.21 19.75
C VAL A 75 20.00 -7.76 19.60
N GLU A 76 20.22 -8.78 18.75
CA GLU A 76 21.56 -9.32 18.50
C GLU A 76 22.54 -8.27 17.93
N ARG A 77 22.05 -7.38 17.06
CA ARG A 77 22.82 -6.29 16.46
C ARG A 77 23.16 -5.22 17.49
N ILE A 78 22.20 -4.81 18.32
CA ILE A 78 22.43 -3.88 19.43
C ILE A 78 23.55 -4.41 20.33
N ARG A 79 23.48 -5.69 20.70
CA ARG A 79 24.51 -6.33 21.55
C ARG A 79 25.88 -6.45 20.88
N SER A 80 25.91 -6.46 19.56
CA SER A 80 27.14 -6.45 18.75
C SER A 80 27.69 -5.03 18.53
N GLY A 81 27.03 -4.00 19.07
CA GLY A 81 27.45 -2.60 18.94
C GLY A 81 27.08 -1.97 17.60
N ALA A 82 26.02 -2.44 16.95
CA ALA A 82 25.50 -1.81 15.74
C ALA A 82 25.09 -0.35 16.00
N SER A 83 25.36 0.51 15.02
CA SER A 83 24.90 1.89 15.02
C SER A 83 23.40 1.99 14.75
N GLU A 84 22.77 3.10 15.14
CA GLU A 84 21.35 3.38 14.85
C GLU A 84 21.02 3.26 13.36
N LYS A 85 21.92 3.76 12.49
CA LYS A 85 21.74 3.65 11.03
C LYS A 85 21.74 2.20 10.55
N GLU A 86 22.60 1.34 11.11
CA GLU A 86 22.63 -0.08 10.74
C GLU A 86 21.36 -0.81 11.21
N LEU A 87 20.79 -0.39 12.35
CA LEU A 87 19.54 -0.91 12.87
C LEU A 87 18.34 -0.45 12.03
N ASP A 88 18.27 0.84 11.69
CA ASP A 88 17.27 1.40 10.78
C ASP A 88 17.24 0.64 9.45
N THR A 89 18.39 0.53 8.78
CA THR A 89 18.49 -0.21 7.51
C THR A 89 18.09 -1.69 7.66
N PHE A 90 18.46 -2.33 8.77
CA PHE A 90 18.10 -3.72 9.02
C PHE A 90 16.60 -3.90 9.22
N ILE A 91 15.98 -3.11 10.10
CA ILE A 91 14.56 -3.24 10.43
C ILE A 91 13.71 -2.86 9.22
N CYS A 92 13.96 -1.72 8.60
CA CYS A 92 13.25 -1.27 7.40
C CYS A 92 13.35 -2.30 6.26
N GLY A 93 14.56 -2.80 6.00
CA GLY A 93 14.78 -3.82 4.98
C GLY A 93 14.07 -5.15 5.29
N ALA A 94 14.06 -5.57 6.55
CA ALA A 94 13.40 -6.81 6.95
C ALA A 94 11.87 -6.71 6.90
N ILE A 95 11.28 -5.58 7.31
CA ILE A 95 9.84 -5.30 7.20
C ILE A 95 9.44 -5.19 5.72
N SER A 96 10.24 -4.51 4.90
CA SER A 96 10.01 -4.41 3.45
C SER A 96 10.01 -5.77 2.77
N GLN A 97 10.84 -6.72 3.21
CA GLN A 97 10.80 -8.10 2.71
C GLN A 97 9.52 -8.86 3.09
N ARG A 98 8.74 -8.37 4.05
CA ARG A 98 7.42 -8.91 4.41
C ARG A 98 6.27 -8.27 3.62
N GLY A 99 6.56 -7.33 2.71
CA GLY A 99 5.56 -6.71 1.85
C GLY A 99 5.09 -5.32 2.30
N ILE A 100 5.69 -4.72 3.33
CA ILE A 100 5.38 -3.33 3.73
C ILE A 100 6.53 -2.42 3.33
N PRO A 101 6.37 -1.55 2.32
CA PRO A 101 7.44 -0.65 1.90
C PRO A 101 7.74 0.35 3.02
N LEU A 102 8.96 0.28 3.56
CA LEU A 102 9.40 1.14 4.65
C LEU A 102 10.81 1.66 4.38
N ASP A 103 10.94 2.98 4.23
CA ASP A 103 12.21 3.64 3.91
C ASP A 103 12.97 4.15 5.14
N ASN A 104 12.26 4.49 6.21
CA ASN A 104 12.83 4.95 7.47
C ASN A 104 11.91 4.58 8.65
N LEU A 105 12.47 4.54 9.86
CA LEU A 105 11.71 4.20 11.06
C LEU A 105 10.76 5.29 11.55
N GLU A 106 10.89 6.55 11.07
CA GLU A 106 10.04 7.66 11.50
C GLU A 106 8.57 7.42 11.16
N PHE A 107 8.30 6.70 10.07
CA PHE A 107 6.93 6.41 9.63
C PHE A 107 6.19 5.39 10.51
N LEU A 108 6.91 4.55 11.25
CA LEU A 108 6.32 3.48 12.05
C LEU A 108 5.34 4.00 13.12
N GLY A 109 5.56 5.23 13.61
CA GLY A 109 4.73 5.86 14.63
C GLY A 109 3.35 6.31 14.14
N TYR A 110 3.19 6.43 12.82
CA TYR A 110 1.94 6.84 12.20
C TYR A 110 1.06 5.65 11.80
N GLY A 111 1.48 4.42 12.08
CA GLY A 111 0.80 3.19 11.68
C GLY A 111 1.53 2.45 10.56
N ILE A 112 0.86 1.48 9.95
CA ILE A 112 1.41 0.77 8.79
C ILE A 112 1.42 1.74 7.59
N PRO A 113 2.58 2.01 6.97
CA PRO A 113 2.65 2.90 5.83
C PRO A 113 1.92 2.29 4.64
N LEU A 114 1.02 3.07 4.06
CA LEU A 114 0.26 2.75 2.85
C LEU A 114 0.52 3.86 1.84
N ASN A 115 0.98 3.49 0.64
CA ASN A 115 1.27 4.45 -0.42
C ASN A 115 0.08 4.55 -1.37
N ALA A 116 -0.48 5.75 -1.51
CA ALA A 116 -1.48 6.00 -2.52
C ALA A 116 -0.85 5.93 -3.91
N CYS A 117 -1.54 5.24 -4.82
CA CYS A 117 -1.22 5.15 -6.23
C CYS A 117 -2.28 5.83 -7.09
N GLY A 118 -3.42 6.23 -6.51
CA GLY A 118 -4.48 6.93 -7.21
C GLY A 118 -4.06 8.32 -7.66
N ILE A 119 -4.85 8.85 -8.59
CA ILE A 119 -4.56 10.12 -9.23
C ILE A 119 -5.79 11.03 -9.24
N GLU A 120 -5.54 12.33 -9.13
CA GLU A 120 -6.60 13.32 -9.25
C GLU A 120 -6.68 13.85 -10.69
N LEU A 121 -7.76 13.52 -11.41
CA LEU A 121 -7.94 14.00 -12.80
C LEU A 121 -8.06 15.52 -12.92
N SER A 122 -8.45 16.21 -11.85
CA SER A 122 -8.51 17.68 -11.78
C SER A 122 -7.16 18.33 -11.54
N ASP A 123 -6.14 17.58 -11.12
CA ASP A 123 -4.81 18.13 -10.84
C ASP A 123 -4.04 18.40 -12.15
N PRO A 124 -3.64 19.65 -12.44
CA PRO A 124 -2.79 19.95 -13.60
C PRO A 124 -1.39 19.33 -13.51
N ASP A 125 -0.85 19.12 -12.31
CA ASP A 125 0.52 18.63 -12.12
C ASP A 125 0.67 17.16 -12.53
N LEU A 126 -0.39 16.36 -12.38
CA LEU A 126 -0.50 15.01 -12.97
C LEU A 126 -0.09 15.00 -14.45
N TYR A 127 -0.65 15.91 -15.26
CA TYR A 127 -0.41 15.92 -16.71
C TYR A 127 0.95 16.49 -17.08
N ALA A 128 1.54 17.31 -16.22
CA ALA A 128 2.93 17.75 -16.37
C ALA A 128 3.90 16.60 -16.10
N ALA A 129 3.61 15.75 -15.11
CA ALA A 129 4.41 14.57 -14.77
C ALA A 129 4.18 13.40 -15.74
N ARG A 130 2.97 13.25 -16.28
CA ARG A 130 2.52 12.14 -17.12
C ARG A 130 1.90 12.61 -18.44
N PRO A 131 2.69 13.22 -19.35
CA PRO A 131 2.20 13.69 -20.64
C PRO A 131 1.73 12.54 -21.55
N ASP A 132 2.14 11.31 -21.26
CA ASP A 132 1.68 10.07 -21.91
C ASP A 132 0.16 9.84 -21.74
N LEU A 133 -0.46 10.41 -20.70
CA LEU A 133 -1.90 10.28 -20.46
C LEU A 133 -2.75 11.23 -21.32
N LEU A 134 -2.15 12.29 -21.90
CA LEU A 134 -2.89 13.33 -22.63
C LEU A 134 -3.76 12.78 -23.76
N PRO A 135 -3.27 11.88 -24.65
CA PRO A 135 -4.11 11.31 -25.69
C PRO A 135 -5.30 10.53 -25.12
N LEU A 136 -5.09 9.80 -24.02
CA LEU A 136 -6.11 8.95 -23.41
C LEU A 136 -7.21 9.79 -22.75
N VAL A 137 -6.86 10.79 -21.95
CA VAL A 137 -7.85 11.64 -21.26
C VAL A 137 -8.62 12.54 -22.25
N GLU A 138 -8.01 12.90 -23.38
CA GLU A 138 -8.71 13.65 -24.44
C GLU A 138 -9.88 12.86 -25.03
N LEU A 139 -9.81 11.51 -25.08
CA LEU A 139 -10.93 10.68 -25.52
C LEU A 139 -12.21 10.93 -24.70
N PHE A 140 -12.03 11.24 -23.42
CA PHE A 140 -13.10 11.55 -22.47
C PHE A 140 -13.45 13.04 -22.42
N GLY A 141 -12.84 13.86 -23.28
CA GLY A 141 -13.07 15.30 -23.34
C GLY A 141 -12.39 16.09 -22.21
N ILE A 142 -11.43 15.48 -21.51
CA ILE A 142 -10.60 16.15 -20.51
C ILE A 142 -9.45 16.82 -21.25
N ARG A 143 -9.30 18.13 -21.08
CA ARG A 143 -8.30 18.94 -21.79
C ARG A 143 -7.56 19.84 -20.81
N PRO A 144 -6.43 19.37 -20.25
CA PRO A 144 -5.59 20.19 -19.40
C PRO A 144 -5.07 21.41 -20.17
N GLU A 145 -5.34 22.62 -19.65
CA GLU A 145 -4.85 23.87 -20.23
C GLU A 145 -3.64 24.40 -19.43
N PRO A 146 -2.53 24.79 -20.08
CA PRO A 146 -1.36 25.30 -19.37
C PRO A 146 -1.68 26.52 -18.51
N GLY A 147 -1.26 26.51 -17.25
CA GLY A 147 -1.39 27.66 -16.33
C GLY A 147 -2.74 27.78 -15.63
N HIS A 148 -3.62 26.80 -15.77
CA HIS A 148 -4.84 26.69 -14.97
C HIS A 148 -4.55 25.97 -13.64
N TYR A 149 -5.25 26.39 -12.58
CA TYR A 149 -5.11 25.79 -11.23
C TYR A 149 -5.88 24.47 -11.06
N SER A 150 -6.75 24.12 -12.01
CA SER A 150 -7.48 22.85 -12.06
C SER A 150 -7.89 22.52 -13.49
N VAL A 151 -8.06 21.24 -13.77
CA VAL A 151 -8.56 20.72 -15.04
C VAL A 151 -10.06 20.44 -14.92
N GLU A 152 -10.85 20.93 -15.87
CA GLU A 152 -12.27 20.63 -15.93
C GLU A 152 -12.49 19.19 -16.41
N VAL A 153 -13.01 18.34 -15.52
CA VAL A 153 -13.37 16.96 -15.85
C VAL A 153 -14.87 16.89 -16.13
N PRO A 154 -15.32 16.51 -17.34
CA PRO A 154 -16.74 16.38 -17.63
C PRO A 154 -17.42 15.37 -16.70
N GLU A 155 -18.59 15.71 -16.14
CA GLU A 155 -19.32 14.82 -15.20
C GLU A 155 -19.58 13.41 -15.80
N CYS A 156 -19.80 13.33 -17.11
CA CYS A 156 -20.01 12.05 -17.78
C CYS A 156 -18.74 11.23 -17.99
N ALA A 157 -17.55 11.80 -17.82
CA ALA A 157 -16.25 11.13 -18.00
C ALA A 157 -16.09 9.99 -16.99
N TYR A 158 -16.30 10.25 -15.70
CA TYR A 158 -16.25 9.21 -14.66
C TYR A 158 -17.22 8.05 -14.94
N THR A 159 -18.47 8.37 -15.29
CA THR A 159 -19.46 7.32 -15.60
C THR A 159 -19.03 6.51 -16.83
N ALA A 160 -18.55 7.18 -17.88
CA ALA A 160 -18.12 6.50 -19.08
C ALA A 160 -16.87 5.65 -18.86
N GLY A 161 -15.88 6.18 -18.15
CA GLY A 161 -14.64 5.49 -17.76
C GLY A 161 -14.94 4.21 -17.00
N ARG A 162 -15.77 4.30 -15.94
CA ARG A 162 -16.21 3.15 -15.14
C ARG A 162 -16.88 2.05 -15.97
N VAL A 163 -17.82 2.43 -16.85
CA VAL A 163 -18.51 1.45 -17.71
C VAL A 163 -17.54 0.75 -18.66
N ILE A 164 -16.59 1.49 -19.21
CA ILE A 164 -15.64 0.95 -20.17
C ILE A 164 -14.61 0.06 -19.47
N ALA A 165 -14.09 0.50 -18.32
CA ALA A 165 -13.18 -0.28 -17.47
C ALA A 165 -13.82 -1.63 -17.08
N ASP A 166 -15.04 -1.61 -16.55
CA ASP A 166 -15.77 -2.81 -16.15
C ASP A 166 -15.97 -3.80 -17.31
N SER A 167 -16.27 -3.30 -18.52
CA SER A 167 -16.37 -4.13 -19.73
C SER A 167 -15.07 -4.81 -20.11
N LEU A 168 -13.95 -4.10 -19.96
CA LEU A 168 -12.61 -4.55 -20.34
C LEU A 168 -12.04 -5.55 -19.33
N VAL A 169 -12.19 -5.30 -18.03
CA VAL A 169 -11.72 -6.20 -16.96
C VAL A 169 -12.42 -7.56 -17.03
N LYS A 170 -13.67 -7.61 -17.51
CA LYS A 170 -14.43 -8.86 -17.72
C LYS A 170 -14.06 -9.63 -18.99
N GLN A 171 -13.17 -9.10 -19.83
CA GLN A 171 -12.74 -9.82 -21.03
C GLN A 171 -11.88 -11.03 -20.68
N ALA A 172 -11.93 -12.06 -21.53
CA ALA A 172 -11.07 -13.23 -21.39
C ALA A 172 -9.63 -13.00 -21.90
N ASP A 173 -9.41 -11.92 -22.67
CA ASP A 173 -8.09 -11.53 -23.16
C ASP A 173 -7.40 -10.63 -22.12
N GLU A 174 -6.34 -11.15 -21.51
CA GLU A 174 -5.51 -10.46 -20.51
C GLU A 174 -5.06 -9.07 -20.97
N ARG A 175 -4.77 -8.91 -22.27
CA ARG A 175 -4.37 -7.61 -22.83
C ARG A 175 -5.48 -6.57 -22.76
N LEU A 176 -6.73 -7.01 -22.96
CA LEU A 176 -7.89 -6.13 -22.79
C LEU A 176 -8.16 -5.86 -21.32
N GLN A 177 -7.95 -6.84 -20.43
CA GLN A 177 -8.07 -6.64 -18.99
C GLN A 177 -7.07 -5.58 -18.49
N GLN A 178 -5.82 -5.61 -18.97
CA GLN A 178 -4.79 -4.61 -18.65
C GLN A 178 -5.21 -3.19 -19.05
N VAL A 179 -5.81 -3.01 -20.23
CA VAL A 179 -6.40 -1.71 -20.61
C VAL A 179 -7.58 -1.36 -19.70
N GLY A 180 -8.35 -2.36 -19.28
CA GLY A 180 -9.41 -2.20 -18.28
C GLY A 180 -8.89 -1.67 -16.95
N TRP A 181 -7.81 -2.24 -16.43
CA TRP A 181 -7.15 -1.78 -15.21
C TRP A 181 -6.55 -0.38 -15.35
N ALA A 182 -5.94 -0.06 -16.49
CA ALA A 182 -5.48 1.30 -16.77
C ALA A 182 -6.61 2.34 -16.71
N LEU A 183 -7.80 2.00 -17.24
CA LEU A 183 -8.97 2.87 -17.10
C LEU A 183 -9.57 2.83 -15.69
N ALA A 184 -9.51 1.70 -14.99
CA ALA A 184 -10.01 1.59 -13.63
C ALA A 184 -9.23 2.49 -12.68
N TRP A 185 -7.90 2.49 -12.79
CA TRP A 185 -7.00 3.42 -12.10
C TRP A 185 -7.27 4.88 -12.48
N LEU A 186 -7.35 5.19 -13.77
CA LEU A 186 -7.57 6.56 -14.26
C LEU A 186 -8.87 7.19 -13.73
N PHE A 187 -9.88 6.36 -13.44
CA PHE A 187 -11.20 6.81 -12.98
C PHE A 187 -11.53 6.33 -11.55
N SER A 188 -10.53 5.96 -10.76
CA SER A 188 -10.66 5.56 -9.35
C SER A 188 -11.79 4.55 -9.10
N CYS A 189 -11.76 3.44 -9.82
CA CYS A 189 -12.82 2.42 -9.75
C CYS A 189 -12.31 0.98 -9.84
N SER A 190 -11.07 0.75 -9.40
CA SER A 190 -10.47 -0.58 -9.29
C SER A 190 -11.09 -1.42 -8.17
N GLY A 191 -11.58 -0.77 -7.11
CA GLY A 191 -12.05 -1.41 -5.89
C GLY A 191 -10.96 -1.60 -4.83
N ASN A 192 -9.70 -1.28 -5.15
CA ASN A 192 -8.60 -1.25 -4.19
C ASN A 192 -8.36 0.20 -3.74
N THR A 193 -8.39 0.44 -2.43
CA THR A 193 -8.28 1.79 -1.86
C THR A 193 -6.96 2.48 -2.23
N LEU A 194 -5.84 1.76 -2.30
CA LEU A 194 -4.55 2.37 -2.64
C LEU A 194 -4.49 2.80 -4.12
N ILE A 195 -5.25 2.15 -4.99
CA ILE A 195 -5.33 2.48 -6.41
C ILE A 195 -6.34 3.61 -6.67
N ASP A 196 -7.42 3.64 -5.90
CA ASP A 196 -8.53 4.56 -6.14
C ASP A 196 -8.33 5.91 -5.46
N PHE A 197 -7.56 5.97 -4.35
CA PHE A 197 -7.36 7.18 -3.56
C PHE A 197 -6.00 7.82 -3.89
N ASP A 198 -5.97 9.16 -3.90
CA ASP A 198 -4.75 9.96 -3.84
C ASP A 198 -4.26 10.12 -2.39
N ASP A 199 -3.09 10.72 -2.21
CA ASP A 199 -2.47 10.92 -0.89
C ASP A 199 -3.38 11.71 0.06
N GLU A 200 -4.09 12.73 -0.45
CA GLU A 200 -4.99 13.55 0.37
C GLU A 200 -6.19 12.74 0.86
N SER A 201 -6.84 11.99 -0.03
CA SER A 201 -7.99 11.15 0.32
C SER A 201 -7.60 10.00 1.25
N LEU A 202 -6.43 9.39 1.04
CA LEU A 202 -5.92 8.32 1.89
C LEU A 202 -5.60 8.84 3.30
N ALA A 203 -5.07 10.05 3.42
CA ALA A 203 -4.77 10.68 4.71
C ALA A 203 -6.01 10.99 5.57
N GLU A 204 -7.21 11.01 4.99
CA GLU A 204 -8.46 11.14 5.75
C GLU A 204 -8.87 9.85 6.47
N ILE A 205 -8.31 8.70 6.08
CA ILE A 205 -8.59 7.40 6.69
C ILE A 205 -7.67 7.21 7.91
N PRO A 206 -8.20 6.77 9.07
CA PRO A 206 -7.37 6.40 10.21
C PRO A 206 -6.34 5.32 9.80
N PRO A 207 -5.05 5.49 10.16
CA PRO A 207 -4.03 4.56 9.76
C PRO A 207 -4.24 3.17 10.37
N LEU A 208 -3.81 2.14 9.65
CA LEU A 208 -3.80 0.77 10.15
C LEU A 208 -2.81 0.62 11.30
N THR A 209 -3.16 -0.19 12.29
CA THR A 209 -2.31 -0.45 13.44
C THR A 209 -1.36 -1.62 13.15
N TRP A 210 -0.37 -1.84 14.01
CA TRP A 210 0.60 -2.94 13.87
C TRP A 210 0.12 -4.27 14.48
N ASP A 211 -1.19 -4.45 14.67
CA ASP A 211 -1.72 -5.74 15.11
C ASP A 211 -1.76 -6.77 13.97
N GLU A 212 -1.89 -8.05 14.31
CA GLU A 212 -1.80 -9.16 13.36
C GLU A 212 -2.83 -9.08 12.22
N ASN A 213 -4.05 -8.61 12.48
CA ASN A 213 -5.10 -8.54 11.46
C ASN A 213 -4.87 -7.37 10.51
N ASP A 214 -4.60 -6.19 11.07
CA ASP A 214 -4.30 -4.99 10.29
C ASP A 214 -3.04 -5.18 9.43
N LEU A 215 -2.02 -5.86 9.98
CA LEU A 215 -0.82 -6.23 9.25
C LEU A 215 -1.11 -7.17 8.08
N ALA A 216 -1.87 -8.24 8.31
CA ALA A 216 -2.23 -9.17 7.24
C ALA A 216 -3.04 -8.48 6.14
N PHE A 217 -3.99 -7.63 6.54
CA PHE A 217 -4.81 -6.85 5.62
C PHE A 217 -3.96 -5.86 4.80
N ALA A 218 -3.03 -5.14 5.44
CA ALA A 218 -2.14 -4.21 4.76
C ALA A 218 -1.30 -4.91 3.69
N ILE A 219 -0.72 -6.07 4.02
CA ILE A 219 0.11 -6.84 3.06
C ILE A 219 -0.73 -7.28 1.85
N GLU A 220 -1.93 -7.82 2.08
CA GLU A 220 -2.84 -8.22 1.00
C GLU A 220 -3.24 -7.02 0.12
N LEU A 221 -3.58 -5.89 0.75
CA LEU A 221 -3.96 -4.67 0.05
C LEU A 221 -2.82 -4.12 -0.82
N ILE A 222 -1.58 -4.13 -0.30
CA ILE A 222 -0.38 -3.68 -1.02
C ILE A 222 -0.05 -4.64 -2.17
N GLU A 223 -0.07 -5.97 -1.93
CA GLU A 223 0.21 -6.96 -2.97
C GLU A 223 -0.79 -6.86 -4.13
N GLU A 224 -2.08 -6.67 -3.82
CA GLU A 224 -3.11 -6.44 -4.83
C GLU A 224 -2.85 -5.14 -5.61
N ALA A 225 -2.54 -4.05 -4.90
CA ALA A 225 -2.25 -2.75 -5.53
C ALA A 225 -1.04 -2.83 -6.48
N ASP A 226 0.05 -3.47 -6.05
CA ASP A 226 1.24 -3.68 -6.89
C ASP A 226 0.92 -4.48 -8.15
N GLY A 227 0.09 -5.52 -8.02
CA GLY A 227 -0.42 -6.30 -9.15
C GLY A 227 -1.21 -5.44 -10.14
N ILE A 228 -2.16 -4.64 -9.64
CA ILE A 228 -2.97 -3.74 -10.45
C ILE A 228 -2.09 -2.69 -11.14
N ILE A 229 -1.14 -2.06 -10.45
CA ILE A 229 -0.22 -1.08 -11.06
C ILE A 229 0.65 -1.72 -12.14
N GLY A 230 1.07 -2.98 -11.95
CA GLY A 230 1.72 -3.76 -12.99
C GLY A 230 0.87 -3.84 -14.26
N ASP A 231 -0.40 -4.19 -14.13
CA ASP A 231 -1.36 -4.27 -15.24
C ASP A 231 -1.72 -2.90 -15.85
N VAL A 232 -1.83 -1.85 -15.03
CA VAL A 232 -2.03 -0.46 -15.48
C VAL A 232 -0.89 -0.05 -16.42
N ASN A 233 0.35 -0.25 -16.01
CA ASN A 233 1.51 0.10 -16.81
C ASN A 233 1.53 -0.70 -18.13
N ALA A 234 1.25 -2.01 -18.07
CA ALA A 234 1.14 -2.84 -19.27
C ALA A 234 0.01 -2.37 -20.21
N GLY A 235 -1.14 -1.99 -19.66
CA GLY A 235 -2.29 -1.47 -20.40
C GLY A 235 -2.01 -0.14 -21.09
N LEU A 236 -1.34 0.79 -20.40
CA LEU A 236 -0.92 2.08 -20.96
C LEU A 236 0.10 1.89 -22.10
N THR A 237 1.11 1.05 -21.90
CA THR A 237 2.08 0.70 -22.96
C THR A 237 1.38 0.06 -24.16
N LEU A 238 0.44 -0.86 -23.92
CA LEU A 238 -0.31 -1.51 -25.00
C LEU A 238 -1.15 -0.52 -25.82
N LEU A 239 -1.76 0.47 -25.17
CA LEU A 239 -2.51 1.52 -25.86
C LEU A 239 -1.60 2.40 -26.73
N GLU A 240 -0.40 2.75 -26.23
CA GLU A 240 0.59 3.53 -26.97
C GLU A 240 1.09 2.77 -28.21
N GLU A 241 1.38 1.47 -28.07
CA GLU A 241 1.92 0.64 -29.14
C GLU A 241 0.86 0.17 -30.15
N ASN A 242 -0.43 0.26 -29.81
CA ASN A 242 -1.51 -0.28 -30.65
C ASN A 242 -2.59 0.76 -31.03
N PRO A 243 -2.36 1.50 -32.13
CA PRO A 243 -3.33 2.48 -32.63
C PRO A 243 -4.70 1.90 -32.99
N ILE A 244 -4.78 0.60 -33.32
CA ILE A 244 -6.06 -0.05 -33.65
C ILE A 244 -6.89 -0.22 -32.37
N LEU A 245 -6.25 -0.65 -31.28
CA LEU A 245 -6.90 -0.76 -29.98
C LEU A 245 -7.32 0.62 -29.45
N PHE A 246 -6.45 1.62 -29.60
CA PHE A 246 -6.76 3.00 -29.23
C PHE A 246 -7.98 3.55 -30.00
N ALA A 247 -8.05 3.32 -31.31
CA ALA A 247 -9.22 3.72 -32.12
C ALA A 247 -10.49 2.96 -31.74
N ALA A 248 -10.40 1.69 -31.33
CA ALA A 248 -11.53 0.94 -30.80
C ALA A 248 -12.03 1.51 -29.47
N LEU A 249 -11.10 1.89 -28.58
CA LEU A 249 -11.40 2.57 -27.33
C LEU A 249 -12.12 3.91 -27.60
N GLU A 250 -11.60 4.75 -28.49
CA GLU A 250 -12.25 6.00 -28.91
C GLU A 250 -13.70 5.76 -29.38
N ALA A 251 -13.91 4.77 -30.26
CA ALA A 251 -15.24 4.43 -30.77
C ALA A 251 -16.21 4.00 -29.64
N ASN A 252 -15.72 3.24 -28.66
CA ASN A 252 -16.48 2.81 -27.49
C ASN A 252 -16.79 4.00 -26.56
N VAL A 253 -15.85 4.91 -26.31
CA VAL A 253 -16.10 6.15 -25.55
C VAL A 253 -17.19 6.98 -26.21
N GLN A 254 -17.11 7.21 -27.53
CA GLN A 254 -18.12 7.96 -28.28
C GLN A 254 -19.50 7.29 -28.23
N ARG A 255 -19.56 5.95 -28.25
CA ARG A 255 -20.82 5.19 -28.12
C ARG A 255 -21.42 5.36 -26.73
N THR A 256 -20.60 5.27 -25.68
CA THR A 256 -20.99 5.46 -24.28
C THR A 256 -21.52 6.87 -24.05
N TYR A 257 -20.81 7.91 -24.52
CA TYR A 257 -21.25 9.30 -24.40
C TYR A 257 -22.60 9.54 -25.10
N LYS A 258 -22.79 8.99 -26.31
CA LYS A 258 -24.07 9.07 -27.02
C LYS A 258 -25.20 8.38 -26.27
N ALA A 259 -24.93 7.28 -25.57
CA ALA A 259 -25.91 6.59 -24.76
C ALA A 259 -26.27 7.40 -23.51
N LEU A 260 -25.26 7.90 -22.77
CA LEU A 260 -25.45 8.73 -21.58
C LEU A 260 -26.21 10.02 -21.89
N ALA A 261 -25.91 10.69 -23.01
CA ALA A 261 -26.61 11.89 -23.44
C ALA A 261 -28.12 11.65 -23.69
N LYS A 262 -28.49 10.46 -24.20
CA LYS A 262 -29.90 10.08 -24.42
C LYS A 262 -30.67 9.79 -23.13
N MET A 263 -29.96 9.59 -22.02
CA MET A 263 -30.55 9.29 -20.72
C MET A 263 -30.84 10.51 -19.86
N LYS A 264 -30.35 11.70 -20.21
CA LYS A 264 -30.52 12.89 -19.37
C LYS A 264 -32.03 13.15 -19.14
N GLY A 265 -32.52 12.82 -17.94
CA GLY A 265 -33.94 12.91 -17.54
C GLY A 265 -34.76 11.61 -17.56
N LYS A 266 -34.17 10.43 -17.83
CA LYS A 266 -34.85 9.12 -17.78
C LYS A 266 -34.30 8.26 -16.62
N GLN A 267 -35.17 7.40 -16.06
CA GLN A 267 -34.83 6.47 -14.97
C GLN A 267 -34.33 5.10 -15.47
N ASP A 268 -34.45 4.80 -16.76
CA ASP A 268 -33.99 3.51 -17.31
C ASP A 268 -32.46 3.49 -17.44
N GLU A 269 -31.83 2.40 -16.99
CA GLU A 269 -30.37 2.19 -17.11
C GLU A 269 -29.96 1.94 -18.58
N PRO A 270 -28.80 2.47 -19.03
CA PRO A 270 -28.42 2.43 -20.43
C PRO A 270 -27.89 1.05 -20.78
N ARG A 271 -28.49 0.43 -21.79
CA ARG A 271 -27.96 -0.80 -22.40
C ARG A 271 -26.87 -0.41 -23.40
N ILE A 272 -25.62 -0.37 -22.94
CA ILE A 272 -24.47 -0.07 -23.79
C ILE A 272 -23.82 -1.39 -24.20
N ARG A 273 -23.71 -1.63 -25.51
CA ARG A 273 -22.93 -2.74 -26.04
C ARG A 273 -21.58 -2.19 -26.52
N LEU A 274 -20.52 -2.63 -25.87
CA LEU A 274 -19.15 -2.29 -26.25
C LEU A 274 -18.59 -3.39 -27.16
N GLU A 275 -17.77 -2.97 -28.11
CA GLU A 275 -17.19 -3.88 -29.11
C GLU A 275 -15.68 -3.74 -29.04
N TRP A 276 -15.02 -4.82 -28.62
CA TRP A 276 -13.57 -4.89 -28.54
C TRP A 276 -13.09 -5.74 -29.71
N ALA A 277 -12.35 -5.13 -30.65
CA ALA A 277 -11.86 -5.86 -31.82
C ALA A 277 -10.77 -6.85 -31.39
N VAL A 278 -10.88 -8.12 -31.81
CA VAL A 278 -9.87 -9.20 -31.64
C VAL A 278 -8.64 -8.96 -32.53
N ALA A 279 -8.26 -7.71 -32.78
CA ALA A 279 -7.22 -7.37 -33.78
C ALA A 279 -5.80 -7.72 -33.32
N LEU A 280 -5.62 -8.24 -32.11
CA LEU A 280 -4.35 -8.72 -31.57
C LEU A 280 -4.08 -10.16 -32.03
N THR A 281 -3.94 -10.35 -33.35
CA THR A 281 -3.66 -11.68 -33.95
C THR A 281 -2.33 -12.24 -33.44
N GLY A 282 -2.38 -13.18 -32.49
CA GLY A 282 -1.21 -13.92 -32.02
C GLY A 282 -1.47 -15.01 -30.97
N SER A 283 -2.53 -14.89 -30.17
CA SER A 283 -2.93 -15.92 -29.21
C SER A 283 -4.43 -16.20 -29.33
N ASN A 284 -4.84 -17.44 -29.04
CA ASN A 284 -6.21 -17.96 -29.18
C ASN A 284 -7.20 -17.38 -28.14
N GLY A 285 -7.13 -16.08 -27.84
CA GLY A 285 -8.14 -15.38 -27.04
C GLY A 285 -9.23 -14.84 -27.94
N ALA A 286 -10.44 -15.41 -27.91
CA ALA A 286 -11.59 -14.75 -28.51
C ALA A 286 -12.00 -13.59 -27.57
N ALA A 287 -12.02 -12.34 -28.06
CA ALA A 287 -12.73 -11.30 -27.30
C ALA A 287 -14.19 -11.74 -27.18
N VAL A 288 -14.65 -11.82 -25.94
CA VAL A 288 -16.03 -12.22 -25.68
C VAL A 288 -16.86 -10.98 -25.98
N PRO A 289 -17.77 -11.01 -26.99
CA PRO A 289 -18.70 -9.91 -27.14
C PRO A 289 -19.42 -9.78 -25.81
N ASP A 290 -19.37 -8.59 -25.20
CA ASP A 290 -19.99 -8.33 -23.92
C ASP A 290 -21.49 -8.65 -24.08
N SER A 291 -21.85 -9.84 -23.64
CA SER A 291 -23.17 -10.44 -23.84
C SER A 291 -24.08 -10.05 -22.69
N GLU A 292 -23.49 -9.51 -21.61
CA GLU A 292 -24.18 -8.95 -20.48
C GLU A 292 -24.37 -7.45 -20.67
N LEU A 293 -25.57 -7.01 -20.33
CA LEU A 293 -25.94 -5.61 -20.35
C LEU A 293 -25.23 -4.94 -19.17
N LEU A 294 -24.27 -4.05 -19.43
CA LEU A 294 -23.65 -3.27 -18.37
C LEU A 294 -24.69 -2.31 -17.77
N LEU A 295 -25.04 -2.57 -16.51
CA LEU A 295 -25.99 -1.77 -15.74
C LEU A 295 -25.22 -0.70 -14.97
N VAL A 296 -25.46 0.56 -15.30
CA VAL A 296 -24.84 1.70 -14.61
C VAL A 296 -25.54 1.90 -13.26
N ARG A 297 -24.98 1.33 -12.20
CA ARG A 297 -25.43 1.62 -10.83
C ARG A 297 -25.02 3.04 -10.44
N ARG A 298 -25.96 3.80 -9.86
CA ARG A 298 -25.74 5.18 -9.38
C ARG A 298 -25.14 5.29 -7.99
N ASP A 299 -24.86 4.18 -7.32
CA ASP A 299 -24.51 4.19 -5.90
C ASP A 299 -23.00 3.98 -5.72
N ALA A 300 -22.27 5.09 -5.75
CA ALA A 300 -21.02 5.33 -5.03
C ALA A 300 -20.67 6.80 -5.29
N ALA A 301 -21.10 7.65 -4.35
CA ALA A 301 -20.69 9.03 -4.17
C ALA A 301 -20.01 9.12 -2.81
#